data_AF-A0A1L7LL06-F1
#
_entry.id   AF-A0A1L7LL06-F1
#
_cell.length_a   1.000
_cell.length_b   1.000
_cell.length_c   1.000
_cell.angle_alpha   90.00
_cell.angle_beta   90.00
_cell.angle_gamma   90.00
#
_symmetry.space_group_name_H-M   'P 1'
#
loop_
_entity.id
_entity.type
_entity.pdbx_description
1 polymer ?
#
loop_
_entity_poly.entity_id
_entity_poly.type
_entity_poly.pdbx_seq_one_letter_code
_entity_poly.pdbx_strand_id
1 'polypeptide(L)'
;MTSEKGIIFNIQHFSIHDGPGIRTTVFLKGCPLHCPWCSNPESQKYQPEQMLDAETKLPMIMGEEKTVEEIISEVKKDIDFYEESGGGLTLSGGEIFAQFEFAKAILKCAKEEGLHTTIETTAFVDHEKFIDLIQYVDFIYTDLKHYNTIQHRKVTGVNNNLIIQNIHYAFTHKKQSF
;
A
#
# COMPACT_ATOMS: atom_id res chain seq x y z
N MET A 1 18.95 -5.60 -9.13
CA MET A 1 18.51 -4.19 -9.09
C MET A 1 17.46 -4.03 -10.17
N THR A 2 16.22 -3.86 -9.74
CA THR A 2 15.03 -3.77 -10.58
C THR A 2 14.81 -2.31 -10.92
N SER A 3 14.92 -1.93 -12.19
CA SER A 3 14.70 -0.54 -12.66
C SER A 3 13.25 -0.07 -12.61
N GLU A 4 12.39 -0.79 -11.88
CA GLU A 4 10.98 -0.46 -11.73
C GLU A 4 10.84 0.85 -10.94
N LYS A 5 9.91 1.68 -11.40
CA LYS A 5 9.64 2.98 -10.80
C LYS A 5 8.15 3.13 -10.54
N GLY A 6 7.84 3.93 -9.54
CA GLY A 6 6.48 4.32 -9.26
C GLY A 6 6.41 5.62 -8.49
N ILE A 7 5.19 6.06 -8.25
CA ILE A 7 4.88 7.37 -7.71
C ILE A 7 4.40 7.18 -6.28
N ILE A 8 5.17 7.68 -5.34
CA ILE A 8 4.78 7.74 -3.93
C ILE A 8 4.47 9.18 -3.55
N PHE A 9 3.74 9.40 -2.46
CA PHE A 9 3.54 10.76 -1.94
C PHE A 9 4.10 10.95 -0.52
N ASN A 10 4.42 9.87 0.19
CA ASN A 10 5.02 9.94 1.51
C ASN A 10 5.79 8.67 1.86
N ILE A 11 6.81 8.79 2.71
CA ILE A 11 7.44 7.70 3.45
C ILE A 11 7.42 8.09 4.92
N GLN A 12 6.68 7.33 5.73
CA GLN A 12 6.56 7.57 7.15
C GLN A 12 7.39 6.55 7.92
N HIS A 13 8.38 7.04 8.66
CA HIS A 13 9.18 6.25 9.57
C HIS A 13 8.47 6.06 10.92
N PHE A 14 8.84 5.02 11.65
CA PHE A 14 8.37 4.75 13.01
C PHE A 14 6.84 4.61 13.17
N SER A 15 6.17 4.03 12.19
CA SER A 15 4.74 3.69 12.26
C SER A 15 4.49 2.50 13.20
N ILE A 16 3.54 2.67 14.14
CA ILE A 16 3.16 1.63 15.12
C ILE A 16 1.75 1.07 14.94
N HIS A 17 0.98 1.62 14.00
CA HIS A 17 -0.40 1.21 13.73
C HIS A 17 -0.60 0.58 12.34
N ASP A 18 0.45 0.56 11.52
CA ASP A 18 0.38 0.10 10.12
C ASP A 18 0.87 -1.36 9.96
N GLY A 19 0.79 -2.15 11.03
CA GLY A 19 1.12 -3.58 11.06
C GLY A 19 1.79 -4.01 12.37
N PRO A 20 2.27 -5.26 12.46
CA PRO A 20 3.01 -5.73 13.63
C PRO A 20 4.38 -5.04 13.74
N GLY A 21 4.80 -4.71 14.97
CA GLY A 21 6.08 -4.07 15.24
C GLY A 21 6.16 -2.61 14.77
N ILE A 22 7.37 -2.04 14.80
CA ILE A 22 7.67 -0.70 14.29
C ILE A 22 7.93 -0.79 12.78
N ARG A 23 7.35 0.11 11.99
CA ARG A 23 7.37 -0.02 10.54
C ARG A 23 7.75 1.29 9.85
N THR A 24 8.36 1.18 8.67
CA THR A 24 8.33 2.27 7.69
C THR A 24 7.20 2.02 6.71
N THR A 25 6.27 2.96 6.60
CA THR A 25 5.13 2.89 5.70
C THR A 25 5.39 3.75 4.46
N VAL A 26 5.29 3.14 3.28
CA VAL A 26 5.46 3.80 1.98
C VAL A 26 4.09 3.99 1.36
N PHE A 27 3.72 5.23 1.10
CA PHE A 27 2.40 5.59 0.60
C PHE A 27 2.41 5.85 -0.91
N LEU A 28 1.78 4.94 -1.66
CA LEU A 28 1.71 4.98 -3.12
C LEU A 28 0.55 5.88 -3.59
N LYS A 29 0.75 6.56 -4.73
CA LYS A 29 -0.33 7.26 -5.45
C LYS A 29 -1.16 6.30 -6.33
N GLY A 30 -2.33 6.78 -6.72
CA GLY A 30 -3.36 6.07 -7.47
C GLY A 30 -4.30 5.29 -6.54
N CYS A 31 -5.61 5.50 -6.70
CA CYS A 31 -6.63 4.63 -6.11
C CYS A 31 -7.82 4.51 -7.08
N PRO A 32 -8.31 3.29 -7.39
CA PRO A 32 -9.49 3.12 -8.23
C PRO A 32 -10.80 3.42 -7.49
N LEU A 33 -10.77 3.51 -6.16
CA LEU A 33 -11.92 3.87 -5.33
C LEU A 33 -11.96 5.38 -5.08
N HIS A 34 -13.18 5.91 -4.91
CA HIS A 34 -13.45 7.32 -4.61
C HIS A 34 -14.23 7.45 -3.30
N CYS A 35 -13.73 6.80 -2.24
CA CYS A 35 -14.38 6.81 -0.93
C CYS A 35 -14.52 8.25 -0.40
N PRO A 36 -15.70 8.69 0.06
CA PRO A 36 -15.89 10.06 0.53
C PRO A 36 -15.20 10.35 1.88
N TRP A 37 -14.74 9.31 2.58
CA TRP A 37 -13.95 9.37 3.81
C TRP A 37 -12.50 8.89 3.59
N CYS A 38 -11.99 8.96 2.35
CA CYS A 38 -10.60 8.57 2.07
C CYS A 38 -9.65 9.36 2.99
N SER A 39 -8.81 8.66 3.75
CA SER A 39 -7.83 9.27 4.65
C SER A 39 -6.70 9.97 3.89
N ASN A 40 -6.43 9.51 2.67
CA ASN A 40 -5.37 10.00 1.79
C ASN A 40 -5.97 10.50 0.45
N PRO A 41 -6.86 11.50 0.44
CA PRO A 41 -7.50 11.98 -0.81
C PRO A 41 -6.48 12.43 -1.87
N GLU A 42 -5.31 12.90 -1.44
CA GLU A 42 -4.16 13.26 -2.26
C GLU A 42 -3.52 12.08 -3.00
N SER A 43 -3.85 10.85 -2.61
CA SER A 43 -3.39 9.64 -3.30
C SER A 43 -4.28 9.25 -4.48
N GLN A 44 -5.49 9.83 -4.64
CA GLN A 44 -6.46 9.33 -5.62
C GLN A 44 -5.98 9.46 -7.08
N LYS A 45 -5.32 10.56 -7.42
CA LYS A 45 -4.74 10.70 -8.77
C LYS A 45 -3.52 9.82 -8.93
N TYR A 46 -3.42 9.22 -10.11
CA TYR A 46 -2.33 8.33 -10.49
C TYR A 46 -1.03 9.07 -10.83
N GLN A 47 -1.12 10.38 -11.09
CA GLN A 47 0.03 11.22 -11.46
C GLN A 47 0.30 12.26 -10.38
N PRO A 48 1.54 12.79 -10.31
CA PRO A 48 1.85 13.94 -9.48
C PRO A 48 0.91 15.09 -9.81
N GLU A 49 0.46 15.79 -8.79
CA GLU A 49 -0.49 16.87 -8.95
C GLU A 49 -0.13 18.07 -8.09
N GLN A 50 -0.48 19.27 -8.55
CA GLN A 50 -0.27 20.47 -7.74
C GLN A 50 -1.30 20.52 -6.61
N MET A 51 -0.82 20.73 -5.39
CA MET A 51 -1.63 20.89 -4.18
C MET A 51 -1.10 22.08 -3.38
N LEU A 52 -1.83 22.44 -2.32
CA LEU A 52 -1.34 23.38 -1.32
C LEU A 52 -0.79 22.59 -0.14
N ASP A 53 0.41 22.94 0.29
CA ASP A 53 0.98 22.40 1.50
C ASP A 53 0.09 22.72 2.71
N ALA A 54 -0.10 21.74 3.59
CA ALA A 54 -1.06 21.84 4.68
C ALA A 54 -0.66 22.90 5.71
N GLU A 55 0.64 23.13 5.90
CA GLU A 55 1.18 24.05 6.90
C GLU A 55 1.40 25.45 6.33
N THR A 56 2.18 25.54 5.25
CA THR A 56 2.65 26.79 4.65
C THR A 56 1.64 27.41 3.70
N LYS A 57 0.64 26.64 3.23
CA LYS A 57 -0.33 27.04 2.20
C LYS A 57 0.30 27.43 0.85
N LEU A 58 1.57 27.08 0.63
CA LEU A 58 2.25 27.33 -0.63
C LEU A 58 1.97 26.21 -1.63
N PRO A 59 2.01 26.49 -2.95
CA PRO A 59 1.93 25.46 -3.97
C PRO A 59 3.07 24.45 -3.83
N MET A 60 2.72 23.16 -3.85
CA MET A 60 3.66 22.03 -3.90
C MET A 60 3.19 21.00 -4.93
N ILE A 61 4.08 20.11 -5.34
CA ILE A 61 3.73 18.93 -6.15
C ILE A 61 3.58 17.74 -5.20
N MET A 62 2.40 17.14 -5.19
CA MET A 62 2.10 15.95 -4.43
C MET A 62 2.30 14.70 -5.29
N GLY A 63 3.30 13.92 -4.94
CA GLY A 63 3.74 12.76 -5.70
C GLY A 63 5.15 12.95 -6.24
N GLU A 64 6.02 11.98 -5.98
CA GLU A 64 7.38 11.91 -6.51
C GLU A 64 7.63 10.52 -7.09
N GLU A 65 8.39 10.46 -8.19
CA GLU A 65 8.84 9.19 -8.77
C GLU A 65 10.03 8.66 -7.95
N LYS A 66 9.97 7.38 -7.56
CA LYS A 66 11.04 6.65 -6.88
C LYS A 66 11.31 5.33 -7.55
N THR A 67 12.57 4.89 -7.54
CA THR A 67 12.94 3.51 -7.88
C THR A 67 12.75 2.59 -6.68
N VAL A 68 12.69 1.28 -6.94
CA VAL A 68 12.66 0.26 -5.88
C VAL A 68 13.89 0.39 -4.96
N GLU A 69 15.07 0.63 -5.53
CA GLU A 69 16.30 0.80 -4.75
C GLU A 69 16.23 1.99 -3.80
N GLU A 70 15.67 3.12 -4.25
CA GLU A 70 15.49 4.30 -3.40
C GLU A 70 14.53 4.00 -2.23
N ILE A 71 13.43 3.32 -2.49
CA ILE A 71 12.47 2.92 -1.45
C ILE A 71 13.12 1.99 -0.43
N ILE A 72 13.78 0.93 -0.89
CA ILE A 72 14.42 -0.05 0.00
C ILE A 72 15.55 0.59 0.80
N SER A 73 16.32 1.49 0.18
CA SER A 73 17.36 2.24 0.89
C SER A 73 16.79 3.13 1.99
N GLU A 74 15.63 3.75 1.78
CA GLU A 74 14.97 4.57 2.81
C GLU A 74 14.46 3.70 3.96
N VAL A 75 13.75 2.63 3.62
CA VAL A 75 13.15 1.69 4.60
C VAL A 75 14.22 1.05 5.48
N LYS A 76 15.39 0.72 4.93
CA LYS A 76 16.49 0.10 5.68
C LYS A 76 17.17 1.01 6.70
N LYS A 77 16.88 2.33 6.69
CA LYS A 77 17.42 3.24 7.72
C LYS A 77 16.94 2.90 9.13
N ASP A 78 15.80 2.22 9.25
CA ASP A 78 15.17 1.87 10.51
C ASP A 78 15.35 0.39 10.89
N ILE A 79 16.33 -0.32 10.28
CA ILE A 79 16.49 -1.77 10.44
C ILE A 79 16.64 -2.21 11.90
N ASP A 80 17.39 -1.45 12.70
CA ASP A 80 17.59 -1.73 14.12
C ASP A 80 16.26 -1.79 14.90
N PHE A 81 15.29 -0.93 14.55
CA PHE A 81 13.96 -0.95 15.17
C PHE A 81 13.15 -2.17 14.74
N TYR A 82 13.32 -2.65 13.51
CA TYR A 82 12.62 -3.83 13.02
C TYR A 82 13.11 -5.10 13.71
N GLU A 83 14.43 -5.21 13.92
CA GLU A 83 15.05 -6.35 14.60
C GLU A 83 14.57 -6.48 16.04
N GLU A 84 14.38 -5.37 16.76
CA GLU A 84 13.87 -5.37 18.13
C GLU A 84 12.35 -5.62 18.21
N SER A 85 11.58 -5.05 17.28
CA SER A 85 10.11 -5.05 17.37
C SER A 85 9.41 -6.15 16.58
N GLY A 86 10.14 -6.90 15.73
CA GLY A 86 9.54 -7.79 14.72
C GLY A 86 8.82 -7.04 13.60
N GLY A 87 9.23 -5.80 13.36
CA GLY A 87 8.63 -4.84 12.43
C GLY A 87 9.13 -4.96 10.99
N GLY A 88 8.97 -3.90 10.18
CA GLY A 88 9.48 -3.88 8.79
C GLY A 88 8.78 -2.90 7.86
N LEU A 89 8.56 -3.30 6.60
CA LEU A 89 7.96 -2.45 5.57
C LEU A 89 6.43 -2.58 5.52
N THR A 90 5.70 -1.46 5.45
CA THR A 90 4.30 -1.45 5.00
C THR A 90 4.13 -0.72 3.68
N LEU A 91 3.39 -1.29 2.74
CA LEU A 91 2.88 -0.54 1.57
C LEU A 91 1.43 -0.12 1.81
N SER A 92 1.16 1.18 1.68
CA SER A 92 -0.17 1.80 1.83
C SER A 92 -0.32 2.95 0.83
N GLY A 93 -1.15 3.96 1.13
CA GLY A 93 -1.40 5.14 0.29
C GLY A 93 -2.81 5.17 -0.26
N GLY A 94 -2.92 5.13 -1.59
CA GLY A 94 -4.16 4.94 -2.30
C GLY A 94 -4.50 3.45 -2.40
N GLU A 95 -4.09 2.82 -3.50
CA GLU A 95 -4.21 1.37 -3.70
C GLU A 95 -2.92 0.84 -4.29
N ILE A 96 -2.24 -0.07 -3.60
CA ILE A 96 -0.94 -0.60 -4.04
C ILE A 96 -1.05 -1.30 -5.41
N PHE A 97 -2.21 -1.91 -5.71
CA PHE A 97 -2.46 -2.57 -6.99
C PHE A 97 -2.62 -1.59 -8.15
N ALA A 98 -2.78 -0.28 -7.89
CA ALA A 98 -2.74 0.75 -8.91
C ALA A 98 -1.36 0.85 -9.59
N GLN A 99 -0.31 0.41 -8.90
CA GLN A 99 1.08 0.37 -9.40
C GLN A 99 1.66 -1.02 -9.19
N PHE A 100 0.97 -2.04 -9.72
CA PHE A 100 1.23 -3.46 -9.46
C PHE A 100 2.69 -3.89 -9.60
N GLU A 101 3.35 -3.60 -10.74
CA GLU A 101 4.73 -4.04 -10.97
C GLU A 101 5.70 -3.41 -9.96
N PHE A 102 5.52 -2.12 -9.66
CA PHE A 102 6.32 -1.41 -8.68
C PHE A 102 6.11 -1.94 -7.27
N ALA A 103 4.86 -2.09 -6.83
CA ALA A 103 4.53 -2.64 -5.51
C ALA A 103 5.07 -4.06 -5.33
N LYS A 104 4.92 -4.93 -6.34
CA LYS A 104 5.46 -6.29 -6.35
C LYS A 104 6.98 -6.29 -6.26
N ALA A 105 7.65 -5.43 -7.04
CA ALA A 105 9.11 -5.34 -7.03
C ALA A 105 9.65 -4.87 -5.67
N ILE A 106 8.99 -3.90 -5.02
CA ILE A 106 9.34 -3.48 -3.66
C ILE A 106 9.20 -4.65 -2.68
N LEU A 107 8.05 -5.33 -2.66
CA LEU A 107 7.80 -6.43 -1.72
C LEU A 107 8.79 -7.59 -1.91
N LYS A 108 9.10 -7.93 -3.17
CA LYS A 108 10.09 -8.96 -3.48
C LYS A 108 11.50 -8.56 -3.00
N CYS A 109 11.93 -7.32 -3.26
CA CYS A 109 13.23 -6.85 -2.80
C CYS A 109 13.30 -6.79 -1.26
N ALA A 110 12.25 -6.30 -0.60
CA ALA A 110 12.17 -6.29 0.85
C ALA A 110 12.30 -7.71 1.46
N LYS A 111 11.68 -8.71 0.82
CA LYS A 111 11.84 -10.12 1.20
C LYS A 111 13.26 -10.64 1.02
N GLU A 112 13.93 -10.30 -0.08
CA GLU A 112 15.33 -10.67 -0.34
C GLU A 112 16.28 -10.05 0.70
N GLU A 113 15.93 -8.86 1.20
CA GLU A 113 16.64 -8.15 2.29
C GLU A 113 16.24 -8.63 3.70
N GLY A 114 15.36 -9.63 3.81
CA GLY A 114 14.96 -10.21 5.10
C GLY A 114 13.93 -9.37 5.89
N LEU A 115 13.30 -8.37 5.28
CA LEU A 115 12.29 -7.54 5.94
C LEU A 115 10.93 -8.25 6.01
N HIS A 116 10.23 -8.09 7.13
CA HIS A 116 8.81 -8.44 7.23
C HIS A 116 7.97 -7.47 6.41
N THR A 117 7.09 -7.98 5.56
CA THR A 117 6.29 -7.17 4.64
C THR A 117 4.82 -7.14 5.02
N THR A 118 4.26 -5.94 5.10
CA THR A 118 2.84 -5.69 5.33
C THR A 118 2.26 -4.91 4.15
N ILE A 119 0.99 -5.16 3.83
CA ILE A 119 0.25 -4.30 2.91
C ILE A 119 -1.09 -3.85 3.51
N GLU A 120 -1.49 -2.64 3.14
CA GLU A 120 -2.84 -2.11 3.28
C GLU A 120 -3.46 -2.00 1.89
N THR A 121 -4.61 -2.65 1.69
CA THR A 121 -5.23 -2.72 0.36
C THR A 121 -6.73 -2.87 0.45
N THR A 122 -7.44 -2.37 -0.55
CA THR A 122 -8.86 -2.71 -0.76
C THR A 122 -9.01 -4.09 -1.40
N ALA A 123 -7.91 -4.69 -1.87
CA ALA A 123 -7.87 -5.91 -2.67
C ALA A 123 -8.73 -5.83 -3.96
N PHE A 124 -9.02 -4.62 -4.45
CA PHE A 124 -9.73 -4.40 -5.70
C PHE A 124 -8.78 -4.54 -6.90
N VAL A 125 -8.53 -5.78 -7.29
CA VAL A 125 -7.65 -6.15 -8.40
C VAL A 125 -8.08 -7.49 -9.00
N ASP A 126 -7.70 -7.74 -10.25
CA ASP A 126 -7.81 -9.06 -10.87
C ASP A 126 -7.17 -10.14 -10.00
N HIS A 127 -7.85 -11.26 -9.86
CA HIS A 127 -7.49 -12.31 -8.90
C HIS A 127 -6.08 -12.86 -9.10
N GLU A 128 -5.64 -13.03 -10.35
CA GLU A 128 -4.31 -13.54 -10.68
C GLU A 128 -3.20 -12.62 -10.18
N LYS A 129 -3.36 -11.30 -10.32
CA LYS A 129 -2.43 -10.30 -9.78
C LYS A 129 -2.42 -10.32 -8.26
N PHE A 130 -3.59 -10.49 -7.63
CA PHE A 130 -3.66 -10.62 -6.17
C PHE A 130 -2.83 -11.80 -5.68
N ILE A 131 -3.02 -12.99 -6.28
CA ILE A 131 -2.27 -14.21 -5.96
C ILE A 131 -0.77 -14.02 -6.15
N ASP A 132 -0.37 -13.39 -7.25
CA ASP A 132 1.02 -13.17 -7.58
C ASP A 132 1.72 -12.20 -6.61
N LEU A 133 1.05 -11.15 -6.14
CA LEU A 133 1.66 -10.21 -5.19
C LEU A 133 1.67 -10.76 -3.76
N ILE A 134 0.58 -11.39 -3.30
CA ILE A 134 0.41 -11.82 -1.90
C ILE A 134 1.42 -12.89 -1.45
N GLN A 135 2.08 -13.60 -2.37
CA GLN A 135 3.16 -14.53 -2.02
C GLN A 135 4.33 -13.83 -1.30
N TYR A 136 4.55 -12.54 -1.56
CA TYR A 136 5.62 -11.72 -0.97
C TYR A 136 5.19 -10.94 0.28
N VAL A 137 4.00 -11.21 0.81
CA VAL A 137 3.39 -10.47 1.93
C VAL A 137 3.31 -11.36 3.16
N ASP A 138 3.75 -10.90 4.33
CA ASP A 138 3.59 -11.62 5.59
C ASP A 138 2.27 -11.33 6.28
N PHE A 139 1.90 -10.05 6.30
CA PHE A 139 0.73 -9.54 6.99
C PHE A 139 -0.11 -8.64 6.08
N ILE A 140 -1.43 -8.74 6.17
CA ILE A 140 -2.34 -8.01 5.30
C ILE A 140 -3.48 -7.35 6.07
N TYR A 141 -3.65 -6.05 5.86
CA TYR A 141 -4.89 -5.34 6.15
C TYR A 141 -5.71 -5.23 4.87
N THR A 142 -6.91 -5.79 4.90
CA THR A 142 -7.86 -5.69 3.79
C THR A 142 -9.10 -4.91 4.19
N ASP A 143 -9.49 -3.97 3.34
CA ASP A 143 -10.64 -3.13 3.58
C ASP A 143 -11.88 -3.55 2.79
N LEU A 144 -12.90 -4.06 3.48
CA LEU A 144 -14.25 -4.19 2.93
C LEU A 144 -15.11 -3.01 3.38
N LYS A 145 -15.21 -1.98 2.53
CA LYS A 145 -15.89 -0.73 2.89
C LYS A 145 -17.41 -0.86 3.07
N HIS A 146 -18.03 -1.87 2.45
CA HIS A 146 -19.44 -2.22 2.61
C HIS A 146 -19.71 -3.64 2.08
N TYR A 147 -20.51 -4.45 2.78
CA TYR A 147 -20.79 -5.84 2.37
C TYR A 147 -21.74 -5.93 1.16
N ASN A 148 -22.79 -5.10 1.11
CA ASN A 148 -23.73 -5.06 0.00
C ASN A 148 -23.09 -4.39 -1.23
N THR A 149 -23.00 -5.11 -2.35
CA THR A 149 -22.35 -4.63 -3.58
C THR A 149 -22.98 -3.36 -4.16
N ILE A 150 -24.31 -3.22 -4.09
CA ILE A 150 -25.02 -2.05 -4.62
C ILE A 150 -24.62 -0.81 -3.81
N GLN A 151 -24.61 -0.91 -2.49
CA GLN A 151 -24.19 0.18 -1.62
C GLN A 151 -22.69 0.46 -1.73
N HIS A 152 -21.87 -0.58 -1.84
CA HIS A 152 -20.43 -0.44 -2.03
C HIS A 152 -20.13 0.39 -3.28
N ARG A 153 -20.75 0.04 -4.42
CA ARG A 153 -20.59 0.79 -5.68
C ARG A 153 -21.09 2.21 -5.58
N LYS A 154 -22.26 2.40 -4.94
CA LYS A 154 -22.84 3.74 -4.76
C LYS A 154 -21.89 4.68 -4.02
N VAL A 155 -21.14 4.17 -3.04
CA VAL A 155 -20.33 5.01 -2.15
C VAL A 155 -18.86 5.09 -2.58
N THR A 156 -18.30 4.01 -3.11
CA THR A 156 -16.86 3.94 -3.45
C THR A 156 -16.58 4.04 -4.95
N GLY A 157 -17.61 3.89 -5.80
CA GLY A 157 -17.48 3.85 -7.25
C GLY A 157 -17.28 2.46 -7.86
N VAL A 158 -16.96 1.43 -7.06
CA VAL A 158 -16.63 0.08 -7.56
C VAL A 158 -17.47 -1.02 -6.91
N ASN A 159 -17.62 -2.16 -7.59
CA ASN A 159 -18.21 -3.36 -6.97
C ASN A 159 -17.20 -4.06 -6.05
N ASN A 160 -17.70 -4.82 -5.07
CA ASN A 160 -16.87 -5.54 -4.09
C ASN A 160 -16.67 -7.03 -4.39
N ASN A 161 -17.11 -7.55 -5.55
CA ASN A 161 -16.99 -8.97 -5.86
C ASN A 161 -15.53 -9.47 -5.88
N LEU A 162 -14.63 -8.73 -6.55
CA LEU A 162 -13.19 -9.04 -6.58
C LEU A 162 -12.57 -8.88 -5.18
N ILE A 163 -12.95 -7.84 -4.45
CA ILE A 163 -12.49 -7.59 -3.07
C ILE A 163 -12.81 -8.79 -2.19
N ILE A 164 -14.07 -9.23 -2.17
CA ILE A 164 -14.52 -10.38 -1.38
C ILE A 164 -13.79 -11.66 -1.80
N GLN A 165 -13.66 -11.90 -3.11
CA GLN A 165 -12.92 -13.06 -3.63
C GLN A 165 -11.46 -13.08 -3.14
N ASN A 166 -10.77 -11.94 -3.23
CA ASN A 166 -9.37 -11.81 -2.84
C ASN A 166 -9.18 -11.91 -1.32
N ILE A 167 -10.08 -11.33 -0.53
CA ILE A 167 -10.10 -11.48 0.94
C ILE A 167 -10.26 -12.96 1.33
N HIS A 168 -11.20 -13.67 0.71
CA HIS A 168 -11.38 -15.11 0.95
C HIS A 168 -10.13 -15.91 0.60
N TYR A 169 -9.43 -15.56 -0.48
CA TYR A 169 -8.17 -16.20 -0.84
C TYR A 169 -7.08 -15.96 0.21
N ALA A 170 -6.89 -14.72 0.66
CA ALA A 170 -5.91 -14.38 1.69
C ALA A 170 -6.16 -15.16 3.00
N PHE A 171 -7.42 -15.25 3.42
CA PHE A 171 -7.82 -15.97 4.63
C PHE A 171 -7.54 -17.48 4.53
N THR A 172 -7.89 -18.10 3.41
CA THR A 172 -7.69 -19.56 3.20
C THR A 172 -6.22 -19.94 3.09
N HIS A 173 -5.35 -19.01 2.70
CA HIS A 173 -3.90 -19.21 2.60
C HIS A 173 -3.13 -18.76 3.85
N LYS A 174 -3.84 -18.59 4.98
CA LYS A 174 -3.28 -18.32 6.32
C LYS A 174 -2.30 -17.15 6.38
N LYS A 175 -2.49 -16.12 5.54
CA LYS A 175 -1.82 -14.84 5.80
C LYS A 175 -2.39 -14.26 7.09
N GLN A 176 -1.53 -13.75 7.97
CA GLN A 176 -2.00 -13.14 9.21
C GLN A 176 -2.78 -11.87 8.85
N SER A 177 -4.01 -11.79 9.37
CA SER A 177 -4.95 -10.69 9.14
C SER A 177 -5.68 -10.46 10.46
N PHE A 178 -5.81 -9.20 10.89
CA PHE A 178 -6.60 -8.79 12.05
C PHE A 178 -7.94 -8.21 11.60
#